data_AF-A0A2A6EG41-F1
#
_entry.id   AF-A0A2A6EG41-F1
#
_cell.length_a   1.000
_cell.length_b   1.000
_cell.length_c   1.000
_cell.angle_alpha   90.00
_cell.angle_beta   90.00
_cell.angle_gamma   90.00
#
_symmetry.space_group_name_H-M   'P 1'
#
loop_
_entity.id
_entity.type
_entity.pdbx_description
1 polymer ?
#
loop_
_entity_poly.entity_id
_entity_poly.type
_entity_poly.pdbx_seq_one_letter_code
_entity_poly.pdbx_strand_id
1 'polypeptide(L)'
;MILYHGSNQIIEQIDLSKGRKGKDFGQGFYLSDSFEQAKLMAENTVARMECGESCITKFEFDDNLLHSPVDVKVKLFTEYNIEWAKFIIANRNNRSTSAIHNYDIVYGPIADDRVGLQLQRYRQQYISLEQLVEELKYKRPTFQYFFGTEKAICHLIMKG
;
A
#
# COMPACT_ATOMS: atom_id res chain seq x y z
N MET A 1 -9.13 -14.01 6.30
CA MET A 1 -7.68 -14.28 6.13
C MET A 1 -6.82 -13.57 7.19
N ILE A 2 -5.52 -13.88 7.29
CA ILE A 2 -4.55 -13.14 8.12
C ILE A 2 -3.70 -12.22 7.25
N LEU A 3 -3.57 -10.98 7.69
CA LEU A 3 -2.76 -9.93 7.09
C LEU A 3 -1.67 -9.47 8.08
N TYR A 4 -0.56 -8.99 7.55
CA TYR A 4 0.66 -8.68 8.30
C TYR A 4 1.09 -7.23 8.04
N HIS A 5 1.40 -6.52 9.12
CA HIS A 5 2.06 -5.22 9.08
C HIS A 5 3.51 -5.36 9.55
N GLY A 6 4.46 -4.87 8.75
CA GLY A 6 5.87 -4.77 9.15
C GLY A 6 6.25 -3.35 9.52
N SER A 7 6.83 -3.18 10.71
CA SER A 7 7.25 -1.87 11.23
C SER A 7 8.49 -2.02 12.14
N ASN A 8 9.07 -0.90 12.57
CA ASN A 8 10.15 -0.87 13.56
C ASN A 8 9.63 -0.89 15.02
N GLN A 9 8.34 -1.16 15.21
CA GLN A 9 7.68 -1.30 16.51
C GLN A 9 6.38 -2.10 16.36
N ILE A 10 5.90 -2.68 17.45
CA ILE A 10 4.55 -3.27 17.49
C ILE A 10 3.50 -2.17 17.32
N ILE A 11 2.46 -2.46 16.54
CA ILE A 11 1.29 -1.60 16.39
C ILE A 11 0.25 -2.02 17.42
N GLU A 12 0.03 -1.19 18.44
CA GLU A 12 -1.03 -1.40 19.44
C GLU A 12 -2.34 -0.73 19.01
N GLN A 13 -2.25 0.42 18.34
CA GLN A 13 -3.35 1.15 17.77
C GLN A 13 -2.95 1.68 16.39
N ILE A 14 -3.85 1.51 15.42
CA ILE A 14 -3.62 2.03 14.07
C ILE A 14 -3.90 3.54 14.07
N ASP A 15 -2.92 4.31 13.60
CA ASP A 15 -3.01 5.75 13.42
C ASP A 15 -2.64 6.09 11.98
N LEU A 16 -3.65 6.41 11.16
CA LEU A 16 -3.49 6.69 9.74
C LEU A 16 -2.60 7.92 9.48
N SER A 17 -2.50 8.85 10.44
CA SER A 17 -1.68 10.05 10.30
C SER A 17 -0.17 9.74 10.31
N LYS A 18 0.23 8.60 10.90
CA LYS A 18 1.62 8.10 10.87
C LYS A 18 2.01 7.50 9.52
N GLY A 19 1.03 7.21 8.65
CA GLY A 19 1.28 6.78 7.28
C GLY A 19 2.09 7.83 6.51
N ARG A 20 3.01 7.39 5.65
CA ARG A 20 3.75 8.33 4.80
C ARG A 20 2.88 8.86 3.67
N LYS A 21 2.99 10.15 3.39
CA LYS A 21 2.42 10.77 2.18
C LYS A 21 3.15 10.30 0.92
N GLY A 22 2.47 10.34 -0.22
CA GLY A 22 3.06 9.97 -1.51
C GLY A 22 3.45 8.50 -1.60
N LYS A 23 2.65 7.60 -1.00
CA LYS A 23 2.69 6.15 -1.24
C LYS A 23 1.79 5.80 -2.43
N ASP A 24 1.90 4.59 -2.94
CA ASP A 24 1.23 4.17 -4.19
C ASP A 24 -0.29 4.30 -4.16
N PHE A 25 -0.90 4.02 -3.00
CA PHE A 25 -2.36 4.13 -2.78
C PHE A 25 -2.73 5.27 -1.81
N GLY A 26 -1.83 6.22 -1.57
CA GLY A 26 -2.07 7.35 -0.68
C GLY A 26 -1.60 7.13 0.77
N GLN A 27 -1.90 8.10 1.65
CA GLN A 27 -1.55 8.01 3.06
C GLN A 27 -2.56 7.10 3.78
N GLY A 28 -2.08 6.06 4.44
CA GLY A 28 -2.93 5.13 5.19
C GLY A 28 -2.15 3.95 5.75
N PHE A 29 -2.87 2.92 6.19
CA PHE A 29 -2.30 1.71 6.77
C PHE A 29 -2.17 0.61 5.73
N TYR A 30 -1.00 -0.01 5.66
CA TYR A 30 -0.67 -1.00 4.64
C TYR A 30 -0.41 -2.36 5.27
N LEU A 31 -0.99 -3.39 4.66
CA LEU A 31 -0.85 -4.78 5.04
C LEU A 31 -0.50 -5.65 3.83
N SER A 32 0.12 -6.80 4.11
CA SER A 32 0.37 -7.86 3.13
C SER A 32 -0.22 -9.18 3.64
N ASP A 33 -0.63 -10.06 2.74
CA ASP A 33 -0.96 -11.45 3.06
C ASP A 33 0.29 -12.35 3.14
N SER A 34 1.46 -11.82 2.76
CA SER A 34 2.74 -12.50 2.84
C SER A 34 3.53 -12.06 4.08
N PHE A 35 3.74 -13.02 4.99
CA PHE A 35 4.57 -12.81 6.19
C PHE A 35 6.00 -12.38 5.83
N GLU A 36 6.62 -13.03 4.85
CA GLU A 36 7.99 -12.71 4.42
C GLU A 36 8.10 -11.29 3.87
N GLN A 37 7.08 -10.82 3.15
CA GLN A 37 7.05 -9.45 2.66
C GLN A 37 6.92 -8.44 3.81
N ALA A 38 6.05 -8.71 4.78
CA ALA A 38 5.92 -7.86 5.96
C ALA A 38 7.23 -7.86 6.78
N LYS A 39 7.90 -9.01 6.92
CA LYS A 39 9.19 -9.13 7.60
C LYS A 39 10.26 -8.27 6.91
N LEU A 40 10.40 -8.39 5.60
CA LEU A 40 11.33 -7.57 4.84
C LEU A 40 11.00 -6.06 4.96
N MET A 41 9.71 -5.70 4.99
CA MET A 41 9.29 -4.31 5.22
C MET A 41 9.69 -3.81 6.62
N ALA A 42 9.58 -4.63 7.65
CA ALA A 42 10.00 -4.30 9.02
C ALA A 42 11.51 -4.07 9.10
N GLU A 43 12.32 -4.99 8.55
CA GLU A 43 13.77 -4.88 8.47
C GLU A 43 14.20 -3.61 7.72
N ASN A 44 13.62 -3.35 6.55
CA ASN A 44 13.87 -2.14 5.77
C ASN A 44 13.44 -0.86 6.51
N THR A 45 12.38 -0.94 7.31
CA THR A 45 11.91 0.20 8.10
C THR A 45 12.88 0.51 9.23
N VAL A 46 13.38 -0.49 9.96
CA VAL A 46 14.41 -0.31 10.99
C VAL A 46 15.68 0.28 10.37
N ALA A 47 16.18 -0.30 9.27
CA ALA A 47 17.39 0.19 8.61
C ALA A 47 17.26 1.65 8.15
N ARG A 48 16.08 2.07 7.69
CA ARG A 48 15.82 3.44 7.23
C ARG A 48 15.60 4.44 8.37
N MET A 49 15.00 4.00 9.47
CA MET A 49 14.72 4.88 10.62
C MET A 49 15.88 4.92 11.62
N GLU A 50 16.81 3.96 11.53
CA GLU A 50 17.93 3.77 12.45
C GLU A 50 17.48 3.66 13.92
N CYS A 51 16.26 3.15 14.15
CA CYS A 51 15.66 3.02 15.47
C CYS A 51 14.60 1.91 15.53
N GLY A 52 14.36 1.39 16.73
CA GLY A 52 13.38 0.33 16.99
C GLY A 52 13.86 -1.05 16.57
N GLU A 53 12.93 -2.00 16.51
CA GLU A 53 13.20 -3.41 16.21
C GLU A 53 12.24 -3.92 15.14
N SER A 54 12.66 -4.94 14.37
CA SER A 54 11.82 -5.50 13.32
C SER A 54 10.62 -6.22 13.93
N CYS A 55 9.43 -5.61 13.86
CA CYS A 55 8.20 -6.13 14.43
C CYS A 55 7.16 -6.45 13.36
N ILE A 56 6.38 -7.51 13.62
CA ILE A 56 5.25 -7.92 12.79
C ILE A 56 3.98 -7.92 13.63
N THR A 57 2.99 -7.14 13.22
CA THR A 57 1.65 -7.15 13.81
C THR A 57 0.69 -7.87 12.86
N LYS A 58 -0.12 -8.79 13.41
CA LYS A 58 -1.08 -9.60 12.65
C LYS A 58 -2.49 -9.06 12.80
N PHE A 59 -3.25 -9.12 11.72
CA PHE A 59 -4.65 -8.75 11.69
C PHE A 59 -5.47 -9.83 10.99
N GLU A 60 -6.58 -10.21 11.58
CA GLU A 60 -7.63 -10.95 10.89
C GLU A 60 -8.51 -9.98 10.11
N PHE A 61 -8.81 -10.33 8.86
CA PHE A 61 -9.60 -9.55 7.91
C PHE A 61 -10.53 -10.46 7.13
N ASP A 62 -11.81 -10.09 6.99
CA ASP A 62 -12.77 -10.81 6.14
C ASP A 62 -12.61 -10.37 4.69
N ASP A 63 -12.02 -11.24 3.87
CA ASP A 63 -11.74 -10.98 2.46
C ASP A 63 -13.00 -10.90 1.59
N ASN A 64 -14.16 -11.37 2.06
CA ASN A 64 -15.43 -11.16 1.36
C ASN A 64 -15.75 -9.67 1.17
N LEU A 65 -15.26 -8.80 2.05
CA LEU A 65 -15.43 -7.35 1.93
C LEU A 65 -14.83 -6.79 0.63
N LEU A 66 -13.84 -7.46 0.04
CA LEU A 66 -13.26 -7.03 -1.24
C LEU A 66 -14.23 -7.21 -2.41
N HIS A 67 -15.10 -8.22 -2.34
CA HIS A 67 -15.98 -8.62 -3.44
C HIS A 67 -17.45 -8.24 -3.20
N SER A 68 -17.87 -8.15 -1.94
CA SER A 68 -19.23 -7.81 -1.54
C SER A 68 -19.21 -6.77 -0.39
N PRO A 69 -18.74 -5.54 -0.65
CA PRO A 69 -18.66 -4.53 0.38
C PRO A 69 -20.05 -4.08 0.80
N VAL A 70 -20.36 -4.22 2.08
CA VAL A 70 -21.63 -3.74 2.65
C VAL A 70 -21.56 -2.26 3.02
N ASP A 71 -20.36 -1.77 3.34
CA ASP A 71 -20.20 -0.47 3.97
C ASP A 71 -18.89 0.26 3.60
N VAL A 72 -18.04 -0.29 2.76
CA VAL A 72 -16.75 0.33 2.42
C VAL A 72 -16.61 0.51 0.92
N LYS A 73 -16.00 1.60 0.48
CA LYS A 73 -15.63 1.81 -0.91
C LYS A 73 -14.34 1.08 -1.20
N VAL A 74 -14.43 0.02 -2.01
CA VAL A 74 -13.29 -0.82 -2.37
C VAL A 74 -12.85 -0.55 -3.80
N LYS A 75 -11.54 -0.44 -4.02
CA LYS A 75 -10.93 -0.48 -5.35
C LYS A 75 -10.03 -1.72 -5.47
N LEU A 76 -10.27 -2.53 -6.49
CA LEU A 76 -9.47 -3.70 -6.80
C LEU A 76 -8.63 -3.47 -8.04
N PHE A 77 -7.33 -3.74 -7.93
CA PHE A 77 -6.42 -3.89 -9.05
C PHE A 77 -5.89 -5.33 -9.02
N THR A 78 -6.37 -6.19 -9.92
CA THR A 78 -5.95 -7.61 -9.96
C THR A 78 -4.70 -7.83 -10.82
N GLU A 79 -4.24 -6.79 -11.51
CA GLU A 79 -3.13 -6.86 -12.45
C GLU A 79 -2.43 -5.50 -12.57
N TYR A 80 -1.25 -5.53 -13.16
CA TYR A 80 -0.53 -4.33 -13.56
C TYR A 80 -1.11 -3.81 -14.88
N ASN A 81 -1.93 -2.77 -14.80
CA ASN A 81 -2.52 -2.14 -15.97
C ASN A 81 -2.39 -0.60 -15.94
N ILE A 82 -2.83 0.03 -17.03
CA ILE A 82 -2.76 1.50 -17.20
C ILE A 82 -3.55 2.23 -16.11
N GLU A 83 -4.70 1.69 -15.69
CA GLU A 83 -5.52 2.32 -14.66
C GLU A 83 -4.79 2.33 -13.30
N TRP A 84 -4.20 1.20 -12.91
CA TRP A 84 -3.36 1.08 -11.73
C TRP A 84 -2.18 2.06 -11.77
N ALA A 85 -1.46 2.15 -12.90
CA ALA A 85 -0.34 3.08 -13.02
C ALA A 85 -0.78 4.54 -12.91
N LYS A 86 -1.91 4.92 -13.52
CA LYS A 86 -2.51 6.26 -13.37
C LYS A 86 -2.88 6.55 -11.91
N PHE A 87 -3.39 5.57 -11.18
CA PHE A 87 -3.71 5.69 -9.77
C PHE A 87 -2.45 5.94 -8.91
N ILE A 88 -1.37 5.21 -9.20
CA ILE A 88 -0.05 5.44 -8.56
C ILE A 88 0.48 6.84 -8.88
N ILE A 89 0.48 7.25 -10.15
CA ILE A 89 0.93 8.58 -10.56
C ILE A 89 0.19 9.67 -9.78
N ALA A 90 -1.13 9.56 -9.69
CA ALA A 90 -1.96 10.54 -9.01
C ALA A 90 -1.62 10.60 -7.50
N ASN A 91 -1.49 9.45 -6.83
CA ASN A 91 -1.18 9.39 -5.40
C ASN A 91 0.23 9.90 -5.08
N ARG A 92 1.23 9.49 -5.88
CA ARG A 92 2.64 9.86 -5.72
C ARG A 92 2.88 11.35 -5.98
N ASN A 93 2.11 11.95 -6.87
CA ASN A 93 2.17 13.39 -7.16
C ASN A 93 1.35 14.25 -6.18
N ASN A 94 0.53 13.65 -5.33
CA ASN A 94 -0.28 14.40 -4.38
C ASN A 94 0.60 15.08 -3.32
N ARG A 95 0.61 16.42 -3.34
CA ARG A 95 1.28 17.27 -2.33
C ARG A 95 0.30 17.86 -1.31
N SER A 96 -1.00 17.63 -1.50
CA SER A 96 -2.04 18.10 -0.59
C SER A 96 -2.03 17.34 0.74
N THR A 97 -2.73 17.88 1.73
CA THR A 97 -3.09 17.18 2.97
C THR A 97 -4.29 16.25 2.78
N SER A 98 -5.11 16.46 1.74
CA SER A 98 -6.26 15.62 1.43
C SER A 98 -5.89 14.44 0.53
N ALA A 99 -6.56 13.30 0.70
CA ALA A 99 -6.46 12.16 -0.20
C ALA A 99 -7.00 12.51 -1.60
N ILE A 100 -6.48 11.86 -2.65
CA ILE A 100 -6.94 12.07 -4.04
C ILE A 100 -8.21 11.28 -4.39
N HIS A 101 -8.58 10.32 -3.54
CA HIS A 101 -9.70 9.41 -3.75
C HIS A 101 -10.41 9.18 -2.42
N ASN A 102 -11.61 8.60 -2.50
CA ASN A 102 -12.45 8.28 -1.37
C ASN A 102 -12.64 6.78 -1.13
N TYR A 103 -11.80 5.93 -1.74
CA TYR A 103 -11.77 4.50 -1.40
C TYR A 103 -11.27 4.29 0.02
N ASP A 104 -12.02 3.49 0.77
CA ASP A 104 -11.71 3.06 2.13
C ASP A 104 -10.67 1.94 2.12
N ILE A 105 -10.80 1.01 1.15
CA ILE A 105 -9.87 -0.10 0.95
C ILE A 105 -9.39 -0.11 -0.51
N VAL A 106 -8.09 -0.29 -0.71
CA VAL A 106 -7.52 -0.55 -2.03
C VAL A 106 -6.70 -1.83 -1.95
N TYR A 107 -7.04 -2.82 -2.77
CA TYR A 107 -6.22 -4.00 -2.99
C TYR A 107 -5.55 -3.89 -4.35
N GLY A 108 -4.24 -4.11 -4.41
CA GLY A 108 -3.54 -4.01 -5.68
C GLY A 108 -2.09 -4.46 -5.65
N PRO A 109 -1.48 -4.65 -6.82
CA PRO A 109 -0.10 -5.06 -6.89
C PRO A 109 0.84 -3.95 -6.37
N ILE A 110 1.99 -4.37 -5.85
CA ILE A 110 3.05 -3.50 -5.37
C ILE A 110 3.94 -3.12 -6.54
N ALA A 111 4.30 -1.84 -6.62
CA ALA A 111 5.22 -1.34 -7.63
C ALA A 111 6.69 -1.66 -7.29
N ASP A 112 7.54 -1.74 -8.30
CA ASP A 112 8.99 -1.93 -8.14
C ASP A 112 9.63 -0.82 -7.30
N ASP A 113 10.73 -1.13 -6.59
CA ASP A 113 11.35 -0.24 -5.59
C ASP A 113 11.89 1.09 -6.16
N ARG A 114 11.86 1.26 -7.49
CA ARG A 114 12.33 2.45 -8.22
C ARG A 114 11.22 3.38 -8.69
N VAL A 115 10.02 3.32 -8.10
CA VAL A 115 8.86 4.16 -8.47
C VAL A 115 9.22 5.63 -8.70
N GLY A 116 10.02 6.23 -7.80
CA GLY A 116 10.41 7.65 -7.92
C GLY A 116 11.16 7.97 -9.22
N LEU A 117 12.13 7.12 -9.59
CA LEU A 117 12.92 7.26 -10.82
C LEU A 117 12.06 7.02 -12.07
N GLN A 118 11.21 6.00 -12.04
CA GLN A 118 10.33 5.63 -13.15
C GLN A 118 9.32 6.74 -13.44
N LEU A 119 8.70 7.29 -12.38
CA LEU A 119 7.79 8.43 -12.49
C LEU A 119 8.49 9.69 -13.00
N GLN A 120 9.74 9.94 -12.60
CA GLN A 120 10.52 11.05 -13.12
C GLN A 120 10.75 10.91 -14.64
N ARG A 121 11.17 9.72 -15.11
CA ARG A 121 11.39 9.45 -16.54
C ARG A 121 10.10 9.61 -17.35
N TYR A 122 8.97 9.15 -16.83
CA TYR A 122 7.66 9.36 -17.44
C TYR A 122 7.31 10.84 -17.53
N ARG A 123 7.49 11.61 -16.44
CA ARG A 123 7.25 13.06 -16.42
C ARG A 123 8.13 13.83 -17.40
N GLN A 124 9.36 13.38 -17.61
CA GLN A 124 10.31 13.94 -18.58
C GLN A 124 10.06 13.43 -20.01
N GLN A 125 8.99 12.66 -20.22
CA GLN A 125 8.61 12.08 -21.52
C GLN A 125 9.68 11.15 -22.13
N TYR A 126 10.58 10.61 -21.29
CA TYR A 126 11.57 9.61 -21.72
C TYR A 126 10.99 8.22 -21.91
N ILE A 127 9.84 7.94 -21.29
CA ILE A 127 9.09 6.70 -21.45
C ILE A 127 7.61 7.00 -21.62
N SER A 128 6.90 6.14 -22.37
CA SER A 128 5.45 6.21 -22.50
C SER A 128 4.75 5.70 -21.23
N LEU A 129 3.42 5.85 -21.17
CA LEU A 129 2.63 5.32 -20.05
C LEU A 129 2.65 3.79 -20.04
N GLU A 130 2.63 3.17 -21.21
CA GLU A 130 2.70 1.71 -21.39
C GLU A 130 4.06 1.20 -20.91
N GLN A 131 5.16 1.88 -21.28
CA GLN A 131 6.49 1.56 -20.76
C GLN A 131 6.59 1.76 -19.25
N LEU A 132 5.96 2.80 -18.70
CA LEU A 132 5.91 3.00 -17.26
C LEU A 132 5.17 1.84 -16.55
N VAL A 133 4.07 1.33 -17.12
CA VAL A 133 3.37 0.15 -16.55
C VAL A 133 4.33 -1.03 -16.46
N GLU A 134 5.07 -1.32 -17.53
CA GLU A 134 6.06 -2.41 -17.55
C GLU A 134 7.20 -2.18 -16.54
N GLU A 135 7.74 -0.96 -16.46
CA GLU A 135 8.83 -0.65 -15.52
C GLU A 135 8.37 -0.72 -14.05
N LEU A 136 7.13 -0.33 -13.75
CA LEU A 136 6.57 -0.40 -12.41
C LEU A 136 6.27 -1.84 -11.96
N LYS A 137 6.20 -2.82 -12.87
CA LYS A 137 5.87 -4.21 -12.49
C LYS A 137 6.98 -4.79 -11.64
N TYR A 138 6.60 -5.32 -10.48
CA TYR A 138 7.53 -6.06 -9.66
C TYR A 138 7.83 -7.44 -10.27
N LYS A 139 9.10 -7.87 -10.23
CA LYS A 139 9.56 -9.13 -10.85
C LYS A 139 8.78 -10.36 -10.38
N ARG A 140 8.29 -10.34 -9.15
CA ARG A 140 7.39 -11.35 -8.60
C ARG A 140 6.10 -10.65 -8.21
N PRO A 141 4.96 -10.88 -8.88
CA PRO A 141 3.71 -10.24 -8.51
C PRO A 141 3.41 -10.45 -7.02
N THR A 142 3.33 -9.35 -6.28
CA THR A 142 2.92 -9.33 -4.87
C THR A 142 1.90 -8.21 -4.72
N PHE A 143 0.96 -8.40 -3.79
CA PHE A 143 -0.15 -7.51 -3.60
C PHE A 143 -0.13 -6.92 -2.19
N GLN A 144 -0.76 -5.78 -2.03
CA GLN A 144 -0.93 -5.11 -0.75
C GLN A 144 -2.36 -4.66 -0.56
N TYR A 145 -2.73 -4.55 0.70
CA TYR A 145 -4.00 -4.04 1.16
C TYR A 145 -3.73 -2.67 1.80
N PHE A 146 -4.40 -1.65 1.29
CA PHE A 146 -4.41 -0.32 1.84
C PHE A 146 -5.75 -0.09 2.55
N PHE A 147 -5.67 0.48 3.75
CA PHE A 147 -6.81 0.94 4.54
C PHE A 147 -6.64 2.44 4.77
N GLY A 148 -7.54 3.23 4.19
CA GLY A 148 -7.43 4.69 4.12
C GLY A 148 -8.31 5.46 5.09
N THR A 149 -9.23 4.78 5.78
CA THR A 149 -10.21 5.42 6.66
C THR A 149 -10.43 4.60 7.92
N GLU A 150 -10.88 5.25 9.00
CA GLU A 150 -11.28 4.58 10.24
C GLU A 150 -12.37 3.53 9.99
N LYS A 151 -13.28 3.79 9.04
CA LYS A 151 -14.30 2.83 8.61
C LYS A 151 -13.68 1.52 8.12
N ALA A 152 -12.62 1.61 7.32
CA ALA A 152 -11.87 0.46 6.85
C ALA A 152 -11.15 -0.27 8.00
N ILE A 153 -10.55 0.48 8.92
CA ILE A 153 -9.80 -0.05 10.07
C ILE A 153 -10.69 -0.87 11.03
N CYS A 154 -11.97 -0.50 11.19
CA CYS A 154 -12.92 -1.28 12.00
C CYS A 154 -13.10 -2.74 11.54
N HIS A 155 -12.70 -3.08 10.32
CA HIS A 155 -12.74 -4.45 9.79
C HIS A 155 -11.45 -5.25 10.07
N LEU A 156 -10.47 -4.68 10.76
CA LEU A 156 -9.22 -5.34 11.15
C LEU A 156 -9.28 -5.75 12.62
N ILE A 157 -9.16 -7.05 12.88
CA ILE A 157 -9.09 -7.59 14.24
C ILE A 157 -7.65 -7.95 14.55
N MET A 158 -7.01 -7.23 15.47
CA MET A 158 -5.63 -7.53 15.86
C MET A 158 -5.52 -8.94 16.47
N LYS A 159 -4.52 -9.71 16.03
CA LYS A 159 -4.19 -11.03 16.58
C LYS A 159 -2.83 -10.97 17.29
N GLY A 160 -2.80 -11.52 18.50
CA GLY A 160 -1.58 -11.70 19.29
C GLY A 160 -0.62 -12.73 18.71
#